data_AF-A0A132GS33-F1
#
_entry.id   AF-A0A132GS33-F1
#
_cell.length_a   1.000
_cell.length_b   1.000
_cell.length_c   1.000
_cell.angle_alpha   90.00
_cell.angle_beta   90.00
_cell.angle_gamma   90.00
#
_symmetry.space_group_name_H-M   'P 1'
#
loop_
_entity.id
_entity.type
_entity.pdbx_description
1 polymer ?
#
loop_
_entity_poly.entity_id
_entity_poly.type
_entity_poly.pdbx_seq_one_letter_code
_entity_poly.pdbx_strand_id
1 'polypeptide(L)'
;MVTGKTKETKAGAKTQRHKGGRPTLPKARRRSKSVTVRFSKIDHETLRVRCRKANRQLSEYIRESALQSEVVMPHTTENASLYRELAGMANNLNQLARLSHQTSLYHTSRKVDEALERVLAIINEYKQGKGENG
;
A
#
# COMPACT_ATOMS: atom_id res chain seq x y z
N MET A 1 -38.06 -60.50 -43.90
CA MET A 1 -38.05 -61.14 -42.56
C MET A 1 -36.65 -61.74 -42.42
N VAL A 2 -35.76 -61.27 -41.54
CA VAL A 2 -35.82 -61.28 -40.07
C VAL A 2 -34.96 -60.12 -39.54
N THR A 3 -35.52 -59.34 -38.61
CA THR A 3 -34.87 -58.22 -37.92
C THR A 3 -34.24 -58.70 -36.61
N GLY A 4 -32.91 -58.57 -36.48
CA GLY A 4 -32.20 -58.80 -35.23
C GLY A 4 -32.11 -57.52 -34.40
N LYS A 5 -32.88 -57.44 -33.31
CA LYS A 5 -32.77 -56.39 -32.28
C LYS A 5 -31.65 -56.73 -31.29
N THR A 6 -30.59 -55.93 -31.26
CA THR A 6 -29.59 -55.96 -30.17
C THR A 6 -30.12 -55.15 -28.99
N LYS A 7 -30.39 -55.81 -27.85
CA LYS A 7 -30.90 -55.19 -26.62
C LYS A 7 -29.78 -54.51 -25.84
N GLU A 8 -29.95 -53.22 -25.57
CA GLU A 8 -29.22 -52.47 -24.55
C GLU A 8 -29.46 -53.09 -23.15
N THR A 9 -28.39 -53.26 -22.36
CA THR A 9 -28.48 -53.63 -20.94
C THR A 9 -28.12 -52.42 -20.07
N LYS A 10 -29.15 -51.74 -19.54
CA LYS A 10 -28.99 -50.76 -18.46
C LYS A 10 -28.95 -51.50 -17.13
N ALA A 11 -27.78 -51.50 -16.48
CA ALA A 11 -27.63 -51.99 -15.11
C ALA A 11 -28.27 -51.00 -14.13
N GLY A 12 -29.34 -51.44 -13.46
CA GLY A 12 -30.10 -50.65 -12.49
C GLY A 12 -29.31 -50.33 -11.23
N ALA A 13 -29.23 -49.04 -10.89
CA ALA A 13 -28.74 -48.58 -9.60
C ALA A 13 -29.77 -48.94 -8.52
N LYS A 14 -29.46 -49.96 -7.71
CA LYS A 14 -30.22 -50.28 -6.49
C LYS A 14 -30.05 -49.13 -5.49
N THR A 15 -31.09 -48.30 -5.34
CA THR A 15 -31.18 -47.30 -4.27
C THR A 15 -31.29 -48.01 -2.93
N GLN A 16 -30.17 -48.12 -2.20
CA GLN A 16 -30.22 -48.58 -0.82
C GLN A 16 -30.96 -47.53 0.02
N ARG A 17 -32.08 -47.94 0.61
CA ARG A 17 -32.86 -47.13 1.57
C ARG A 17 -31.98 -46.87 2.80
N HIS A 18 -31.47 -45.65 2.95
CA HIS A 18 -30.74 -45.25 4.15
C HIS A 18 -31.73 -45.01 5.30
N LYS A 19 -31.45 -45.65 6.44
CA LYS A 19 -32.16 -45.48 7.72
C LYS A 19 -32.25 -43.98 8.05
N GLY A 20 -33.45 -43.51 8.39
CA GLY A 20 -33.82 -42.10 8.52
C GLY A 20 -33.02 -41.31 9.56
N GLY A 21 -31.83 -40.85 9.18
CA GLY A 21 -31.01 -39.92 9.93
C GLY A 21 -30.88 -38.56 9.24
N ARG A 22 -30.26 -37.60 9.93
CA ARG A 22 -29.94 -36.28 9.36
C ARG A 22 -29.19 -36.46 8.04
N PRO A 23 -29.65 -35.85 6.93
CA PRO A 23 -28.97 -35.94 5.64
C PRO A 23 -27.48 -35.58 5.76
N THR A 24 -26.63 -36.40 5.15
CA THR A 24 -25.18 -36.17 5.18
C THR A 24 -24.82 -34.94 4.35
N LEU A 25 -23.94 -34.09 4.87
CA LEU A 25 -23.45 -32.93 4.12
C LEU A 25 -22.74 -33.36 2.82
N PRO A 26 -22.96 -32.64 1.70
CA PRO A 26 -22.20 -32.86 0.47
C PRO A 26 -20.69 -32.79 0.71
N LYS A 27 -19.91 -33.62 0.00
CA LYS A 27 -18.44 -33.69 0.14
C LYS A 27 -17.77 -32.30 0.02
N ALA A 28 -18.25 -31.45 -0.89
CA ALA A 28 -17.72 -30.10 -1.10
C ALA A 28 -17.89 -29.15 0.10
N ARG A 29 -18.93 -29.34 0.92
CA ARG A 29 -19.20 -28.50 2.10
C ARG A 29 -18.65 -29.11 3.39
N ARG A 30 -18.25 -30.38 3.36
CA ARG A 30 -17.72 -31.09 4.52
C ARG A 30 -16.33 -30.58 4.88
N ARG A 31 -16.16 -30.11 6.11
CA ARG A 31 -14.86 -29.69 6.68
C ARG A 31 -14.05 -30.94 7.06
N SER A 32 -13.20 -31.43 6.16
CA SER A 32 -12.40 -32.67 6.36
C SER A 32 -10.92 -32.45 6.65
N LYS A 33 -10.42 -31.21 6.50
CA LYS A 33 -9.04 -30.83 6.76
C LYS A 33 -8.97 -29.90 7.97
N SER A 34 -7.97 -30.09 8.83
CA SER A 34 -7.73 -29.25 10.00
C SER A 34 -6.35 -28.61 9.93
N VAL A 35 -6.26 -27.39 10.46
CA VAL A 35 -5.00 -26.68 10.72
C VAL A 35 -5.01 -26.37 12.21
N THR A 36 -3.95 -26.77 12.92
CA THR A 36 -3.82 -26.50 14.36
C THR A 36 -2.90 -25.32 14.57
N VAL A 37 -3.35 -24.34 15.34
CA VAL A 37 -2.58 -23.19 15.78
C VAL A 37 -2.51 -23.18 17.31
N ARG A 38 -1.37 -22.79 17.86
CA ARG A 38 -1.16 -22.64 19.31
C ARG A 38 -1.08 -21.16 19.63
N PHE A 39 -1.75 -20.74 20.68
CA PHE A 39 -1.78 -19.35 21.14
C PHE A 39 -1.15 -19.25 22.52
N SER A 40 -0.54 -18.10 22.80
CA SER A 40 -0.22 -17.74 24.18
C SER A 40 -1.52 -17.53 24.98
N LYS A 41 -1.42 -17.49 26.32
CA LYS A 41 -2.58 -17.20 27.17
C LYS A 41 -3.22 -15.85 26.83
N ILE A 42 -2.39 -14.84 26.52
CA ILE A 42 -2.84 -13.47 26.22
C ILE A 42 -3.56 -13.42 24.87
N ASP A 43 -2.99 -14.06 23.84
CA ASP A 43 -3.60 -14.09 22.51
C ASP A 43 -4.92 -14.85 22.52
N HIS A 44 -4.98 -15.94 23.26
CA HIS A 44 -6.20 -16.72 23.42
C HIS A 44 -7.33 -15.90 24.07
N GLU A 45 -7.03 -15.15 25.14
CA GLU A 45 -8.03 -14.28 25.78
C GLU A 45 -8.46 -13.15 24.86
N THR A 46 -7.52 -12.55 24.12
CA THR A 46 -7.82 -11.51 23.14
C THR A 46 -8.78 -12.02 22.07
N LEU A 47 -8.54 -13.22 21.53
CA LEU A 47 -9.43 -13.87 20.57
C LEU A 47 -10.79 -14.20 21.17
N ARG A 48 -10.85 -14.65 22.42
CA ARG A 48 -12.10 -14.92 23.15
C ARG A 48 -12.96 -13.66 23.31
N VAL A 49 -12.34 -12.53 23.67
CA VAL A 49 -13.05 -11.25 23.76
C VAL A 49 -13.58 -10.82 22.39
N ARG A 50 -12.75 -10.92 21.35
CA ARG A 50 -13.15 -10.56 19.97
C ARG A 50 -14.29 -11.43 19.44
N CYS A 51 -14.24 -12.75 19.66
CA CYS A 51 -15.28 -13.65 19.17
C CYS A 51 -16.62 -13.43 19.91
N ARG A 52 -16.57 -13.13 21.21
CA ARG A 52 -17.77 -12.75 21.99
C ARG A 52 -18.39 -11.46 21.47
N LYS A 53 -17.58 -10.43 21.19
CA LYS A 53 -18.06 -9.18 20.56
C LYS A 53 -18.72 -9.43 19.21
N ALA A 54 -18.22 -10.41 18.45
CA ALA A 54 -18.78 -10.80 17.16
C ALA A 54 -19.96 -11.79 17.25
N ASN A 55 -20.40 -12.19 18.46
CA ASN A 55 -21.42 -13.22 18.70
C ASN A 55 -21.17 -14.53 17.93
N ARG A 56 -19.90 -14.97 17.87
CA ARG A 56 -19.48 -16.18 17.14
C ARG A 56 -18.70 -17.12 18.03
N GLN A 57 -18.73 -18.41 17.68
CA GLN A 57 -17.85 -19.40 18.30
C GLN A 57 -16.40 -19.14 17.90
N LEU A 58 -15.46 -19.39 18.82
CA LEU A 58 -14.04 -19.08 18.62
C LEU A 58 -13.45 -19.69 17.34
N SER A 59 -13.79 -20.95 17.05
CA SER A 59 -13.29 -21.66 15.86
C SER A 59 -13.86 -21.10 14.56
N GLU A 60 -15.11 -20.64 14.57
CA GLU A 60 -15.75 -20.01 13.42
C GLU A 60 -15.19 -18.61 13.18
N TYR A 61 -15.04 -17.84 14.25
CA TYR A 61 -14.42 -16.52 14.22
C TYR A 61 -13.01 -16.58 13.62
N ILE A 62 -12.13 -17.45 14.14
CA ILE A 62 -10.76 -17.60 13.63
C ILE A 62 -10.75 -18.00 12.15
N ARG A 63 -11.59 -18.98 11.77
CA ARG A 63 -11.67 -19.46 10.39
C ARG A 63 -12.13 -18.36 9.43
N GLU A 64 -13.14 -17.60 9.81
CA GLU A 64 -13.69 -16.53 8.97
C GLU A 64 -12.74 -15.36 8.89
N SER A 65 -12.13 -14.96 10.00
CA SER A 65 -11.07 -13.95 9.99
C SER A 65 -9.91 -14.34 9.08
N ALA A 66 -9.50 -15.62 9.06
CA ALA A 66 -8.44 -16.09 8.18
C ALA A 66 -8.85 -16.17 6.69
N LEU A 67 -10.14 -16.29 6.38
CA LEU A 67 -10.65 -16.34 5.00
C LEU A 67 -11.02 -14.95 4.45
N GLN A 68 -11.40 -14.03 5.34
CA GLN A 68 -11.84 -12.68 5.01
C GLN A 68 -10.74 -11.64 5.16
N SER A 69 -9.60 -11.99 5.75
CA SER A 69 -8.45 -11.10 5.81
C SER A 69 -8.02 -10.77 4.39
N GLU A 70 -8.11 -9.49 4.02
CA GLU A 70 -7.53 -8.98 2.80
C GLU A 70 -6.02 -9.22 2.88
N VAL A 71 -5.52 -10.10 2.01
CA VAL A 71 -4.07 -10.28 1.86
C VAL A 71 -3.60 -9.01 1.17
N VAL A 72 -3.08 -8.06 1.95
CA VAL A 72 -2.41 -6.87 1.41
C VAL A 72 -1.19 -7.39 0.65
N MET A 73 -1.35 -7.52 -0.66
CA MET A 73 -0.25 -7.83 -1.55
C MET A 73 0.80 -6.74 -1.35
N PRO A 74 2.06 -7.09 -1.04
CA PRO A 74 3.14 -6.12 -1.09
C PRO A 74 3.09 -5.41 -2.44
N HIS A 75 3.29 -4.08 -2.44
CA HIS A 75 3.36 -3.32 -3.69
C HIS A 75 4.29 -4.05 -4.66
N THR A 76 3.81 -4.33 -5.87
CA THR A 76 4.57 -5.05 -6.89
C THR A 76 5.92 -4.37 -7.13
N THR A 77 6.91 -5.12 -7.61
CA THR A 77 8.25 -4.58 -7.92
C THR A 77 8.18 -3.36 -8.86
N GLU A 78 7.17 -3.29 -9.73
CA GLU A 78 6.87 -2.15 -10.61
C GLU A 78 6.45 -0.89 -9.84
N ASN A 79 5.67 -1.05 -8.77
CA ASN A 79 5.30 0.09 -7.92
C ASN A 79 6.52 0.61 -7.14
N ALA A 80 7.46 -0.26 -6.78
CA ALA A 80 8.69 0.14 -6.10
C ALA A 80 9.61 1.01 -6.97
N SER A 81 9.71 0.74 -8.28
CA SER A 81 10.46 1.62 -9.20
C SER A 81 9.77 2.98 -9.36
N LEU A 82 8.44 3.00 -9.51
CA LEU A 82 7.66 4.23 -9.60
C LEU A 82 7.83 5.11 -8.34
N TYR A 83 7.79 4.52 -7.14
CA TYR A 83 8.04 5.26 -5.91
C TYR A 83 9.45 5.85 -5.82
N ARG A 84 10.46 5.11 -6.31
CA ARG A 84 11.84 5.60 -6.35
C ARG A 84 12.00 6.76 -7.32
N GLU A 85 11.36 6.68 -8.48
CA GLU A 85 11.34 7.77 -9.47
C GLU A 85 10.65 9.01 -8.92
N LEU A 86 9.49 8.86 -8.27
CA LEU A 86 8.78 9.96 -7.61
C LEU A 86 9.65 10.64 -6.53
N ALA A 87 10.34 9.85 -5.70
CA ALA A 87 11.27 10.38 -4.71
C ALA A 87 12.44 11.15 -5.35
N GLY A 88 12.97 10.63 -6.47
CA GLY A 88 14.01 11.30 -7.26
C GLY A 88 13.53 12.64 -7.81
N MET A 89 12.31 12.71 -8.37
CA MET A 89 11.72 13.94 -8.88
C MET A 89 11.50 14.98 -7.78
N ALA A 90 11.01 14.58 -6.61
CA ALA A 90 10.85 15.47 -5.47
C ALA A 90 12.21 16.04 -5.00
N ASN A 91 13.26 15.23 -5.02
CA ASN A 91 14.61 15.70 -4.68
C ASN A 91 15.14 16.70 -5.71
N ASN A 92 14.94 16.43 -7.00
CA ASN A 92 15.33 17.35 -8.08
C ASN A 92 14.61 18.70 -7.92
N LEU A 93 13.31 18.69 -7.62
CA LEU A 93 12.54 19.91 -7.38
C LEU A 93 13.10 20.72 -6.19
N ASN A 94 13.47 20.05 -5.10
CA ASN A 94 14.08 20.71 -3.94
C ASN A 94 15.44 21.33 -4.25
N GLN A 95 16.25 20.67 -5.08
CA GLN A 95 17.53 21.22 -5.53
C GLN A 95 17.32 22.47 -6.38
N LEU A 96 16.38 22.44 -7.34
CA LEU A 96 16.06 23.58 -8.19
C LEU A 96 15.54 24.78 -7.37
N ALA A 97 14.68 24.55 -6.38
CA ALA A 97 14.18 25.60 -5.50
C ALA A 97 15.32 26.27 -4.70
N ARG A 98 16.24 25.46 -4.14
CA ARG A 98 17.41 25.99 -3.42
C ARG A 98 18.34 26.80 -4.33
N LEU A 99 18.66 26.28 -5.51
CA LEU A 99 19.51 26.96 -6.48
C LEU A 99 18.88 28.27 -6.96
N SER A 100 17.57 28.29 -7.18
CA SER A 100 16.83 29.51 -7.56
C SER A 100 16.94 30.59 -6.48
N HIS A 101 16.75 30.24 -5.21
CA HIS A 101 16.92 31.17 -4.08
C HIS A 101 18.37 31.64 -3.92
N GLN A 102 19.36 30.76 -4.11
CA GLN A 102 20.77 31.16 -4.06
C GLN A 102 21.12 32.14 -5.19
N THR A 103 20.61 31.89 -6.39
CA THR A 103 20.86 32.73 -7.57
C THR A 103 20.20 34.10 -7.41
N SER A 104 18.99 34.18 -6.85
CA SER A 104 18.32 35.46 -6.60
C SER A 104 19.04 36.30 -5.52
N LEU A 105 19.59 35.66 -4.49
CA LEU A 105 20.43 36.33 -3.50
C LEU A 105 21.72 36.88 -4.14
N TYR A 106 22.38 36.09 -5.00
CA TYR A 106 23.57 36.53 -5.74
C TYR A 106 23.28 37.76 -6.62
N HIS A 107 22.17 37.75 -7.37
CA HIS A 107 21.75 38.91 -8.16
C HIS A 107 21.48 40.15 -7.31
N THR A 108 20.91 39.97 -6.11
CA THR A 108 20.64 41.07 -5.18
C THR A 108 21.94 41.66 -4.63
N SER A 109 22.89 40.81 -4.22
CA SER A 109 24.21 41.25 -3.73
C SER A 109 24.94 42.09 -4.76
N ARG A 110 25.00 41.64 -6.02
CA ARG A 110 25.67 42.41 -7.08
C ARG A 110 25.07 43.79 -7.28
N LYS A 111 23.74 43.92 -7.22
CA LYS A 111 23.08 45.22 -7.35
C LYS A 111 23.39 46.15 -6.17
N VAL A 112 23.53 45.60 -4.97
CA VAL A 112 23.94 46.36 -3.78
C VAL A 112 25.40 46.82 -3.91
N ASP A 113 26.30 45.95 -4.38
CA ASP A 113 27.70 46.28 -4.62
C ASP A 113 27.85 47.40 -5.66
N GLU A 114 27.16 47.29 -6.80
CA GLU A 114 27.13 48.33 -7.84
C GLU A 114 26.57 49.67 -7.31
N ALA A 115 25.56 49.64 -6.45
CA ALA A 115 25.01 50.84 -5.84
C ALA A 115 26.01 51.47 -4.85
N LEU A 116 26.70 50.66 -4.05
CA LEU A 116 27.72 51.11 -3.11
C LEU A 116 28.90 51.75 -3.84
N GLU A 117 29.38 51.13 -4.93
CA GLU A 117 30.43 51.70 -5.78
C GLU A 117 30.03 53.06 -6.34
N ARG A 118 28.79 53.21 -6.83
CA ARG A 118 28.27 54.50 -7.29
C ARG A 118 28.26 55.56 -6.17
N VAL A 119 27.81 55.20 -4.98
CA VAL A 119 27.77 56.15 -3.84
C VAL A 119 29.18 56.58 -3.46
N LEU A 120 30.14 55.64 -3.40
CA LEU A 120 31.54 55.95 -3.10
C LEU A 120 32.17 56.85 -4.16
N ALA A 121 31.86 56.64 -5.44
CA ALA A 121 32.32 57.51 -6.52
C ALA A 121 31.82 58.96 -6.34
N ILE A 122 30.53 59.15 -6.05
CA ILE A 122 29.93 60.47 -5.82
C ILE A 122 30.56 61.15 -4.59
N ILE A 123 30.77 60.41 -3.50
CA ILE A 123 31.41 60.96 -2.29
C ILE A 123 32.84 61.42 -2.60
N ASN A 124 33.60 60.66 -3.40
CA ASN A 124 34.96 61.02 -3.78
C ASN A 124 35.00 62.25 -4.71
N GLU A 125 34.08 62.35 -5.65
CA GLU A 125 33.92 63.54 -6.51
C GLU A 125 33.62 64.78 -5.66
N TYR A 126 32.70 64.69 -4.69
CA TYR A 126 32.39 65.79 -3.78
C TYR A 126 33.58 66.19 -2.91
N LYS A 127 34.41 65.23 -2.46
CA LYS A 127 35.64 65.52 -1.70
C LYS A 127 36.69 66.24 -2.54
N GLN A 128 36.83 65.91 -3.82
CA GLN A 128 37.78 66.56 -4.72
C GLN A 128 37.35 67.99 -5.09
N GLY A 129 36.06 68.21 -5.36
CA GLY A 129 35.52 69.54 -5.68
C GLY A 129 35.55 70.55 -4.51
N LYS A 130 35.80 70.11 -3.27
CA LYS A 130 35.95 70.98 -2.10
C LYS A 130 37.40 71.43 -1.84
N GLY A 131 38.38 70.82 -2.53
CA GLY A 131 39.81 71.17 -2.39
C GLY A 131 40.29 72.30 -3.30
N GLU A 132 39.49 72.71 -4.30
CA GLU A 132 39.87 73.74 -5.29
C GLU A 132 39.25 75.13 -5.02
N ASN A 133 38.39 75.26 -4.00
CA ASN A 133 37.67 76.51 -3.68
C ASN A 133 37.95 77.05 -2.25
N GLY A 134 39.12 76.77 -1.68
CA GLY A 134 39.62 77.37 -0.44
C GLY A 134 41.08 77.78 -0.59
#